data_AF-A0A7X2D2N3-F1
#
_entry.id   AF-A0A7X2D2N3-F1
#
_cell.length_a   1.000
_cell.length_b   1.000
_cell.length_c   1.000
_cell.angle_alpha   90.00
_cell.angle_beta   90.00
_cell.angle_gamma   90.00
#
_symmetry.space_group_name_H-M   'P 1'
#
loop_
_entity.id
_entity.type
_entity.pdbx_description
1 polymer ?
#
loop_
_entity_poly.entity_id
_entity_poly.type
_entity_poly.pdbx_seq_one_letter_code
_entity_poly.pdbx_strand_id
1 'polypeptide(L)'
;MKQLSTARKFKLITKVDIFKKSKELEAATKDEANDITETIEFVQYGLYLAFYEKDLKKAKEYFDEFLTSGEFDTEDETVKSLMEKFKASFE
;
A
#
# COMPACT_ATOMS: atom_id res chain seq x y z
N MET A 1 2.62 -8.57 -23.20
CA MET A 1 2.13 -7.21 -22.87
C MET A 1 3.05 -6.62 -21.81
N LYS A 2 3.48 -5.36 -21.93
CA LYS A 2 4.24 -4.69 -20.84
C LYS A 2 3.30 -4.56 -19.64
N GLN A 3 3.62 -5.20 -18.53
CA GLN A 3 2.87 -5.06 -17.27
C GLN A 3 3.51 -3.99 -16.40
N LEU A 4 2.68 -3.22 -15.71
CA LEU A 4 3.17 -2.25 -14.71
C LEU A 4 3.64 -3.01 -13.48
N SER A 5 4.80 -2.64 -12.94
CA SER A 5 5.28 -3.16 -11.66
C SER A 5 4.33 -2.77 -10.53
N THR A 6 4.30 -3.56 -9.45
CA THR A 6 3.51 -3.27 -8.25
C THR A 6 3.86 -1.88 -7.69
N ALA A 7 5.14 -1.49 -7.69
CA ALA A 7 5.56 -0.14 -7.27
C ALA A 7 4.91 0.97 -8.10
N ARG A 8 4.81 0.77 -9.43
CA ARG A 8 4.18 1.76 -10.31
C ARG A 8 2.67 1.79 -10.11
N LYS A 9 2.02 0.64 -9.92
CA LYS A 9 0.59 0.57 -9.59
C LYS A 9 0.28 1.26 -8.27
N PHE A 10 1.05 0.94 -7.22
CA PHE A 10 0.94 1.60 -5.91
C PHE A 10 0.98 3.12 -6.06
N LYS A 11 1.97 3.65 -6.78
CA LYS A 11 2.09 5.11 -7.00
C LYS A 11 0.91 5.73 -7.75
N LEU A 12 0.30 4.99 -8.68
CA LEU A 12 -0.88 5.48 -9.41
C LEU A 12 -2.14 5.46 -8.55
N ILE A 13 -2.26 4.50 -7.64
CA ILE A 13 -3.38 4.36 -6.70
C ILE A 13 -3.26 5.42 -5.60
N THR A 14 -2.14 5.44 -4.90
CA THR A 14 -1.96 6.20 -3.66
C THR A 14 -1.39 7.60 -3.86
N LYS A 15 -0.93 7.92 -5.08
CA LYS A 15 -0.19 9.15 -5.44
C LYS A 15 1.16 9.29 -4.70
N VAL A 16 1.60 8.25 -3.97
CA VAL A 16 2.83 8.24 -3.17
C VAL A 16 3.77 7.12 -3.64
N ASP A 17 5.07 7.35 -3.49
CA ASP A 17 6.07 6.35 -3.82
C ASP A 17 6.22 5.32 -2.68
N ILE A 18 6.09 4.03 -2.97
CA ILE A 18 6.16 2.96 -1.96
C ILE A 18 7.50 2.94 -1.23
N PHE A 19 8.61 3.25 -1.92
CA PHE A 19 9.92 3.30 -1.28
C PHE A 19 10.04 4.46 -0.31
N LYS A 20 9.39 5.60 -0.61
CA LYS A 20 9.32 6.72 0.34
C LYS A 20 8.46 6.34 1.54
N LYS A 21 7.27 5.78 1.29
CA LYS A 21 6.32 5.43 2.36
C LYS A 21 6.84 4.30 3.27
N SER A 22 7.63 3.38 2.73
CA SER A 22 8.30 2.33 3.51
C SER A 22 9.32 2.91 4.51
N LYS A 23 10.07 3.94 4.11
CA LYS A 23 10.99 4.65 5.02
C LYS A 23 10.24 5.41 6.12
N GLU A 24 9.10 6.00 5.79
CA GLU A 24 8.22 6.65 6.78
C GLU A 24 7.69 5.63 7.79
N LEU A 25 7.28 4.44 7.34
CA LEU A 25 6.86 3.34 8.20
C LEU A 25 7.99 2.85 9.14
N GLU A 26 9.21 2.69 8.60
CA GLU A 26 10.39 2.31 9.39
C GLU A 26 10.79 3.37 10.43
N ALA A 27 10.48 4.65 10.19
CA ALA A 27 10.72 5.73 11.15
C ALA A 27 9.62 5.76 12.21
N ALA A 28 8.35 5.72 11.80
CA ALA A 28 7.19 5.74 12.70
C ALA A 28 7.19 4.57 13.70
N THR A 29 7.67 3.39 13.27
CA THR A 29 7.83 2.20 14.13
C THR A 29 8.92 2.34 15.20
N LYS A 30 9.91 3.24 15.00
CA LYS A 30 10.99 3.48 15.97
C LYS A 30 10.64 4.57 16.98
N ASP A 31 9.87 5.57 16.54
CA ASP A 31 9.60 6.77 17.32
C ASP A 31 8.29 6.71 18.12
N GLU A 32 7.61 5.54 18.16
CA GLU A 32 6.27 5.35 18.79
C GLU A 32 5.29 6.48 18.42
N ALA A 33 5.35 6.93 17.17
CA ALA A 33 4.60 8.09 16.71
C ALA A 33 3.09 7.78 16.71
N ASN A 34 2.28 8.77 17.08
CA ASN A 34 0.81 8.65 17.10
C ASN A 34 0.20 8.24 15.74
N ASP A 35 0.89 8.49 14.63
CA ASP A 35 0.39 8.26 13.26
C ASP A 35 0.88 6.92 12.65
N ILE A 36 1.43 6.02 13.49
CA ILE A 36 1.93 4.72 13.03
C ILE A 36 0.82 3.87 12.41
N THR A 37 -0.38 3.89 12.99
CA THR A 37 -1.55 3.14 12.53
C THR A 37 -1.95 3.56 11.12
N GLU A 38 -2.13 4.86 10.88
CA GLU A 38 -2.48 5.40 9.56
C GLU A 38 -1.42 5.04 8.51
N THR A 39 -0.15 5.07 8.89
CA THR A 39 0.95 4.71 7.98
C THR A 39 0.95 3.22 7.63
N ILE A 40 0.65 2.35 8.61
CA ILE A 40 0.52 0.90 8.39
C ILE A 40 -0.66 0.62 7.45
N GLU A 41 -1.84 1.15 7.75
CA GLU A 41 -3.07 0.93 6.99
C GLU A 41 -2.94 1.45 5.56
N PHE A 42 -2.36 2.63 5.38
CA PHE A 42 -2.09 3.21 4.07
C PHE A 42 -1.22 2.30 3.20
N VAL A 43 -0.11 1.78 3.77
CA VAL A 43 0.80 0.89 3.05
C VAL A 43 0.13 -0.44 2.77
N GLN A 44 -0.57 -1.01 3.75
CA GLN A 44 -1.27 -2.29 3.64
C GLN A 44 -2.31 -2.24 2.53
N TYR A 45 -3.25 -1.30 2.59
CA TYR A 45 -4.32 -1.26 1.60
C TYR A 45 -3.82 -0.87 0.21
N GLY A 46 -2.88 0.08 0.13
CA GLY A 46 -2.27 0.48 -1.14
C GLY A 46 -1.53 -0.67 -1.83
N LEU A 47 -0.81 -1.51 -1.07
CA LEU A 47 -0.14 -2.68 -1.63
C LEU A 47 -1.12 -3.79 -2.01
N TYR A 48 -2.13 -4.05 -1.18
CA TYR A 48 -3.17 -5.03 -1.48
C TYR A 48 -3.82 -4.72 -2.83
N LEU A 49 -4.30 -3.50 -3.02
CA LEU A 49 -4.89 -3.06 -4.28
C LEU A 49 -3.90 -3.14 -5.45
N ALA A 50 -2.62 -2.79 -5.25
CA ALA A 50 -1.61 -2.88 -6.30
C ALA A 50 -1.32 -4.33 -6.74
N PHE A 51 -1.46 -5.30 -5.85
CA PHE A 51 -1.26 -6.72 -6.15
C PHE A 51 -2.48 -7.38 -6.77
N TYR A 52 -3.66 -7.13 -6.19
CA TYR A 52 -4.84 -7.94 -6.41
C TYR A 52 -5.89 -7.29 -7.31
N GLU A 53 -6.02 -5.95 -7.27
CA GLU A 53 -6.96 -5.26 -8.16
C GLU A 53 -6.32 -5.04 -9.54
N LYS A 54 -7.02 -5.52 -10.57
CA LYS A 54 -6.58 -5.46 -11.97
C LYS A 54 -6.98 -4.15 -12.62
N ASP A 55 -8.09 -3.57 -12.19
CA ASP A 55 -8.60 -2.28 -12.68
C ASP A 55 -8.04 -1.12 -11.83
N LEU A 56 -7.06 -0.40 -12.39
CA LEU A 56 -6.44 0.73 -11.71
C LEU A 56 -7.41 1.87 -11.38
N LYS A 57 -8.51 2.02 -12.14
CA LYS A 57 -9.50 3.04 -11.85
C LYS A 57 -10.26 2.68 -10.59
N LYS A 58 -10.72 1.43 -10.47
CA LYS A 58 -11.38 0.92 -9.27
C LYS A 58 -10.46 0.93 -8.06
N ALA A 59 -9.20 0.49 -8.22
CA ALA A 59 -8.22 0.54 -7.15
C ALA A 59 -8.05 1.96 -6.60
N LYS A 60 -8.03 2.97 -7.48
CA LYS A 60 -7.97 4.36 -7.05
C LYS A 60 -9.25 4.81 -6.34
N GLU A 61 -10.42 4.46 -6.86
CA GLU A 61 -11.72 4.78 -6.24
C GLU A 61 -11.81 4.19 -4.83
N TYR A 62 -11.49 2.90 -4.66
CA TYR A 62 -11.47 2.24 -3.37
C TYR A 62 -10.44 2.86 -2.40
N PHE A 63 -9.26 3.21 -2.88
CA PHE A 63 -8.26 3.86 -2.02
C PHE A 63 -8.68 5.28 -1.61
N ASP A 64 -9.27 6.06 -2.52
CA ASP A 64 -9.80 7.40 -2.19
C ASP A 64 -11.00 7.29 -1.21
N GLU A 65 -11.82 6.24 -1.30
CA GLU A 65 -12.88 5.91 -0.31
C GLU A 65 -12.30 5.60 1.06
N PHE A 66 -11.29 4.71 1.14
CA PHE A 66 -10.55 4.40 2.36
C PHE A 66 -9.99 5.66 3.03
N LEU A 67 -9.38 6.58 2.27
CA LEU A 67 -8.85 7.83 2.84
C LEU A 67 -9.94 8.72 3.47
N THR A 68 -11.21 8.52 3.09
CA THR A 68 -12.35 9.29 3.60
C THR A 68 -13.06 8.58 4.74
N SER A 69 -13.26 7.26 4.64
CA SER A 69 -14.01 6.46 5.62
C SER A 69 -13.13 5.85 6.72
N GLY A 70 -11.85 5.61 6.44
CA GLY A 70 -10.97 4.76 7.25
C GLY A 70 -11.26 3.26 7.13
N GLU A 71 -12.29 2.87 6.37
CA GLU A 71 -12.68 1.47 6.21
C GLU A 71 -11.95 0.85 5.03
N PHE A 72 -11.38 -0.33 5.23
CA PHE A 72 -10.74 -1.12 4.19
C PHE A 72 -10.78 -2.60 4.54
N ASP A 73 -10.59 -3.45 3.53
CA ASP A 73 -10.45 -4.90 3.68
C ASP A 73 -9.28 -5.37 2.83
N THR A 74 -8.43 -6.21 3.42
CA THR A 74 -7.31 -6.87 2.74
C THR A 74 -7.39 -8.39 2.86
N GLU A 75 -8.56 -8.92 3.18
CA GLU A 75 -8.74 -10.33 3.54
C GLU A 75 -7.76 -10.70 4.67
N ASP A 76 -6.94 -11.74 4.49
CA ASP A 76 -5.93 -12.17 5.47
C ASP A 76 -4.55 -11.52 5.25
N GLU A 77 -4.40 -10.60 4.29
CA GLU A 77 -3.12 -9.97 3.99
C GLU A 77 -2.79 -8.88 5.00
N THR A 78 -1.61 -8.98 5.60
CA THR A 78 -1.07 -7.98 6.53
C THR A 78 -0.09 -7.07 5.82
N VAL A 79 0.22 -5.90 6.40
CA VAL A 79 1.31 -5.04 5.89
C VAL A 79 2.63 -5.82 5.75
N LYS A 80 2.90 -6.78 6.66
CA LYS A 80 4.11 -7.60 6.64
C LYS A 80 4.14 -8.55 5.44
N SER A 81 3.08 -9.33 5.25
CA SER A 81 3.01 -10.30 4.13
C SER A 81 3.07 -9.60 2.77
N LEU A 82 2.39 -8.47 2.64
CA LEU A 82 2.39 -7.65 1.42
C LEU A 82 3.78 -7.05 1.14
N MET A 83 4.48 -6.56 2.16
CA MET A 83 5.84 -6.03 2.02
C MET A 83 6.87 -7.11 1.67
N GLU A 84 6.75 -8.31 2.25
CA GLU A 84 7.59 -9.47 1.90
C GLU A 84 7.35 -9.88 0.44
N LYS A 85 6.08 -9.96 0.02
CA LYS A 85 5.70 -10.22 -1.37
C LYS A 85 6.21 -9.15 -2.34
N PHE A 86 6.20 -7.88 -1.93
CA PHE A 86 6.74 -6.78 -2.71
C PHE A 86 8.25 -6.89 -2.89
N LYS A 87 9.00 -7.19 -1.82
CA LYS A 87 10.45 -7.41 -1.90
C LYS A 87 10.81 -8.57 -2.85
N ALA A 88 10.07 -9.68 -2.78
CA ALA A 88 10.25 -10.83 -3.65
C ALA A 88 9.98 -10.52 -5.15
N SER A 89 9.28 -9.43 -5.48
CA SER A 89 9.02 -9.06 -6.89
C SER A 89 10.22 -8.44 -7.61
N PHE A 90 11.33 -8.21 -6.90
CA PHE A 90 12.57 -7.66 -7.44
C PHE A 90 13.69 -8.70 -7.59
N GLU A 91 13.47 -9.92 -7.08
CA GLU A 91 14.38 -11.07 -7.18
C GLU A 91 14.06 -11.90 -8.42
#